data_AF-A0A1V3PVD9-F1
#
_entry.id   AF-A0A1V3PVD9-F1
#
_cell.length_a   1.000
_cell.length_b   1.000
_cell.length_c   1.000
_cell.angle_alpha   90.00
_cell.angle_beta   90.00
_cell.angle_gamma   90.00
#
_symmetry.space_group_name_H-M   'P 1'
#
loop_
_entity.id
_entity.type
_entity.pdbx_description
1 polymer ?
#
loop_
_entity_poly.entity_id
_entity_poly.type
_entity_poly.pdbx_seq_one_letter_code
_entity_poly.pdbx_strand_id
1 'polypeptide(L)'
;MPNDLDVTCNSGLDTLLVVTLEKIDELWFLVVTPLGDPTPISPGPDAQRIVWTLTGNAKEGVFLALDGDSSGFAWSRYTPPPPHIFGKPELIAHNHQLTICDRHVDASTSGSWNYILRARIGGKDFSTKAPSQRGDDSTPTIKNK
;
A
#
# COMPACT_ATOMS: atom_id res chain seq x y z
N MET A 1 -14.85 -22.67 -13.79
CA MET A 1 -14.70 -21.23 -13.55
C MET A 1 -13.21 -20.97 -13.45
N PRO A 2 -12.64 -19.95 -14.10
CA PRO A 2 -11.20 -19.78 -14.11
C PRO A 2 -10.74 -19.44 -12.69
N ASN A 3 -9.69 -20.15 -12.24
CA ASN A 3 -9.04 -19.94 -10.95
C ASN A 3 -8.58 -18.49 -10.85
N ASP A 4 -9.15 -17.73 -9.90
CA ASP A 4 -8.44 -16.59 -9.33
C ASP A 4 -7.17 -17.16 -8.70
N LEU A 5 -6.07 -17.09 -9.44
CA LEU A 5 -4.75 -17.43 -8.92
C LEU A 5 -4.41 -16.36 -7.89
N ASP A 6 -4.74 -16.62 -6.63
CA ASP A 6 -4.28 -15.81 -5.50
C ASP A 6 -2.76 -15.63 -5.64
N VAL A 7 -2.31 -14.39 -5.85
CA VAL A 7 -0.89 -14.07 -5.97
C VAL A 7 -0.27 -14.27 -4.59
N THR A 8 0.57 -15.29 -4.45
CA THR A 8 1.31 -15.59 -3.21
C THR A 8 2.79 -15.23 -3.37
N CYS A 9 3.36 -14.59 -2.35
CA CYS A 9 4.78 -14.27 -2.31
C CYS A 9 5.57 -15.54 -1.98
N ASN A 10 6.42 -15.98 -2.91
CA ASN A 10 7.32 -17.12 -2.71
C ASN A 10 8.80 -16.69 -2.58
N SER A 11 9.09 -15.40 -2.76
CA SER A 11 10.44 -14.83 -2.63
C SER A 11 10.66 -14.15 -1.28
N GLY A 12 11.92 -14.06 -0.85
CA GLY A 12 12.35 -13.30 0.32
C GLY A 12 12.74 -11.84 0.02
N LEU A 13 12.33 -11.30 -1.13
CA LEU A 13 12.55 -9.91 -1.49
C LEU A 13 11.37 -9.08 -1.00
N ASP A 14 11.59 -8.38 0.11
CA ASP A 14 10.63 -7.49 0.72
C ASP A 14 10.94 -6.03 0.36
N THR A 15 9.98 -5.34 -0.25
CA THR A 15 9.96 -3.89 -0.35
C THR A 15 9.41 -3.32 0.95
N LEU A 16 10.30 -2.79 1.79
CA LEU A 16 9.94 -2.24 3.10
C LEU A 16 9.61 -0.75 2.98
N LEU A 17 8.38 -0.41 3.32
CA LEU A 17 7.85 0.94 3.30
C LEU A 17 7.55 1.42 4.71
N VAL A 18 8.00 2.64 4.98
CA VAL A 18 7.81 3.29 6.27
C VAL A 18 6.58 4.18 6.19
N VAL A 19 5.71 4.05 7.19
CA VAL A 19 4.49 4.86 7.33
C VAL A 19 4.58 5.71 8.60
N THR A 20 4.61 7.02 8.43
CA THR A 20 4.62 8.00 9.53
C THR A 20 3.31 8.77 9.58
N LEU A 21 3.09 9.49 10.68
CA LEU A 21 2.02 10.47 10.79
C LEU A 21 2.64 11.87 10.66
N GLU A 22 2.21 12.62 9.64
CA GLU A 22 2.76 13.93 9.33
C GLU A 22 1.65 14.96 9.13
N LYS A 23 1.95 16.20 9.49
CA LYS A 23 1.05 17.33 9.28
C LYS A 23 1.37 17.96 7.93
N ILE A 24 0.43 17.91 7.00
CA ILE A 24 0.52 18.56 5.69
C ILE A 24 -0.50 19.70 5.70
N ASP A 25 -0.01 20.92 5.56
CA ASP A 25 -0.76 22.15 5.83
C ASP A 25 -1.34 22.14 7.26
N GLU A 26 -2.67 22.02 7.38
CA GLU A 26 -3.40 22.02 8.66
C GLU A 26 -3.98 20.66 9.05
N LEU A 27 -3.75 19.63 8.24
CA LEU A 27 -4.33 18.30 8.43
C LEU A 27 -3.24 17.23 8.64
N TRP A 28 -3.58 16.21 9.43
CA TRP A 28 -2.68 15.08 9.70
C TRP A 28 -3.02 13.92 8.76
N PHE A 29 -2.00 13.39 8.10
CA PHE A 29 -2.11 12.27 7.17
C PHE A 29 -1.09 11.19 7.50
N LEU A 30 -1.43 9.96 7.13
CA LEU A 30 -0.42 8.92 6.98
C LEU A 30 0.42 9.25 5.76
N VAL A 31 1.73 9.21 5.91
CA VAL A 31 2.69 9.45 4.83
C VAL A 31 3.54 8.20 4.65
N VAL A 32 3.65 7.74 3.40
CA VAL A 32 4.57 6.66 3.02
C VAL A 32 5.85 7.30 2.52
N THR A 33 7.00 6.86 3.04
CA THR A 33 8.31 7.39 2.65
C THR A 33 8.95 6.54 1.54
N PRO A 34 9.52 7.15 0.47
CA PRO A 34 9.57 8.60 0.22
C PRO A 34 8.21 9.18 -0.20
N LEU A 35 7.88 10.36 0.33
CA LEU A 35 6.69 11.12 -0.06
C LEU A 35 6.89 11.70 -1.47
N GLY A 36 5.85 11.79 -2.29
CA GLY A 36 5.96 12.40 -3.62
C GLY A 36 6.19 11.38 -4.73
N ASP A 37 7.12 10.45 -4.48
CA ASP A 37 7.61 9.54 -5.50
C ASP A 37 6.89 8.18 -5.46
N PRO A 38 6.50 7.64 -6.63
CA PRO A 38 6.03 6.27 -6.71
C PRO A 38 7.11 5.32 -6.18
N THR A 39 6.71 4.38 -5.33
CA THR A 39 7.56 3.26 -4.91
C THR A 39 7.88 2.41 -6.13
N PRO A 40 9.13 2.42 -6.63
CA PRO A 40 9.47 1.66 -7.82
C PRO A 40 9.73 0.20 -7.44
N ILE A 41 9.11 -0.72 -8.14
CA ILE A 41 9.37 -2.15 -8.03
C ILE A 41 9.93 -2.61 -9.37
N SER A 42 11.10 -3.26 -9.31
CA SER A 42 11.74 -3.86 -10.48
C SER A 42 11.20 -5.29 -10.67
N PRO A 43 11.17 -5.82 -11.90
CA PRO A 43 10.74 -7.19 -12.14
C PRO A 43 11.70 -8.18 -11.45
N GLY A 44 11.11 -9.20 -10.83
CA GLY A 44 11.82 -10.30 -10.20
C GLY A 44 11.51 -11.65 -10.85
N PRO A 45 12.26 -12.71 -10.53
CA PRO A 45 11.94 -14.06 -11.02
C PRO A 45 10.63 -14.61 -10.43
N ASP A 46 10.18 -14.05 -9.30
CA ASP A 46 9.02 -14.49 -8.53
C ASP A 46 8.23 -13.26 -8.01
N ALA A 47 7.02 -13.52 -7.49
CA ALA A 47 6.26 -12.48 -6.79
C ALA A 47 7.00 -11.99 -5.54
N GLN A 48 6.98 -10.67 -5.35
CA GLN A 48 7.67 -9.94 -4.29
C GLN A 48 6.69 -9.43 -3.25
N ARG A 49 7.16 -9.22 -2.02
CA ARG A 49 6.31 -8.71 -0.94
C ARG A 49 6.52 -7.21 -0.78
N ILE A 50 5.44 -6.48 -0.57
CA ILE A 50 5.48 -5.08 -0.14
C ILE A 50 4.98 -5.05 1.30
N VAL A 51 5.70 -4.39 2.20
CA VAL A 51 5.37 -4.32 3.62
C VAL A 51 5.35 -2.86 4.06
N TRP A 52 4.21 -2.40 4.56
CA TRP A 52 4.08 -1.11 5.22
C TRP A 52 4.19 -1.28 6.72
N THR A 53 5.07 -0.51 7.35
CA THR A 53 5.27 -0.51 8.81
C THR A 53 4.96 0.86 9.38
N LEU A 54 4.08 0.92 10.40
CA LEU A 54 3.84 2.15 11.14
C LEU A 54 5.07 2.48 12.00
N THR A 55 5.62 3.67 11.90
CA THR A 55 6.80 4.08 12.67
C THR A 55 6.72 5.53 13.12
N GLY A 56 7.74 5.99 13.86
CA GLY A 56 7.82 7.39 14.31
C GLY A 56 6.58 7.79 15.10
N ASN A 57 5.92 8.87 14.69
CA ASN A 57 4.69 9.36 15.33
C ASN A 57 3.47 8.44 15.14
N ALA A 58 3.55 7.45 14.25
CA ALA A 58 2.51 6.45 14.04
C ALA A 58 2.80 5.10 14.75
N LYS A 59 3.95 4.95 15.44
CA LYS A 59 4.45 3.66 15.93
C LYS A 59 3.54 2.92 16.93
N GLU A 60 2.68 3.64 17.65
CA GLU A 60 1.72 3.03 18.60
C GLU A 60 0.38 2.71 17.91
N GLY A 61 0.31 2.92 16.60
CA GLY A 61 -0.88 2.71 15.80
C GLY A 61 -1.04 1.28 15.28
N VAL A 62 -2.24 1.03 14.78
CA VAL A 62 -2.59 -0.19 14.05
C VAL A 62 -3.33 0.16 12.77
N PHE A 63 -3.07 -0.56 11.69
CA PHE A 63 -3.89 -0.50 10.48
C PHE A 63 -5.32 -0.95 10.80
N LEU A 64 -6.29 -0.33 10.12
CA LEU A 64 -7.71 -0.73 10.24
C LEU A 64 -7.93 -2.10 9.60
N ALA A 65 -9.07 -2.72 9.91
CA ALA A 65 -9.49 -3.99 9.31
C ALA A 65 -9.56 -3.89 7.77
N LEU A 66 -9.29 -4.98 7.06
CA LEU A 66 -9.18 -4.97 5.59
C LEU A 66 -10.53 -5.09 4.87
N ASP A 67 -11.59 -5.34 5.62
CA ASP A 67 -12.98 -5.43 5.17
C ASP A 67 -13.81 -4.20 5.57
N GLY A 68 -14.93 -4.00 4.88
CA GLY A 68 -15.86 -2.89 5.11
C GLY A 68 -15.52 -1.58 4.39
N ASP A 69 -16.38 -0.57 4.58
CA ASP A 69 -16.34 0.70 3.83
C ASP A 69 -15.11 1.56 4.12
N SER A 70 -14.48 1.36 5.30
CA SER A 70 -13.30 2.09 5.77
C SER A 70 -12.10 1.16 5.95
N SER A 71 -11.83 0.31 4.95
CA SER A 71 -10.75 -0.68 5.02
C SER A 71 -9.37 -0.06 5.26
N GLY A 72 -8.49 -0.78 5.95
CA GLY A 72 -7.10 -0.40 6.21
C GLY A 72 -6.26 -0.23 4.95
N PHE A 73 -6.68 -0.87 3.85
CA PHE A 73 -6.10 -0.74 2.53
C PHE A 73 -7.17 -0.71 1.46
N ALA A 74 -7.03 0.20 0.49
CA ALA A 74 -7.83 0.20 -0.72
C ALA A 74 -7.03 0.72 -1.91
N TRP A 75 -7.20 0.10 -3.07
CA TRP A 75 -6.76 0.70 -4.32
C TRP A 75 -7.62 1.93 -4.65
N SER A 76 -7.00 2.93 -5.28
CA SER A 76 -7.72 4.07 -5.85
C SER A 76 -8.75 3.59 -6.87
N ARG A 77 -9.99 4.09 -6.76
CA ARG A 77 -11.04 3.83 -7.76
C ARG A 77 -10.70 4.33 -9.16
N TYR A 78 -9.78 5.28 -9.28
CA TYR A 78 -9.40 5.87 -10.56
C TYR A 78 -8.37 5.02 -11.31
N THR A 79 -7.54 4.30 -10.57
CA THR A 79 -6.42 3.50 -11.11
C THR A 79 -6.33 2.15 -10.38
N PRO A 80 -7.38 1.31 -10.39
CA PRO A 80 -7.30 -0.01 -9.78
C PRO A 80 -6.42 -0.93 -10.63
N PRO A 81 -5.63 -1.83 -10.00
CA PRO A 81 -4.85 -2.80 -10.74
C PRO A 81 -5.73 -3.92 -11.32
N PRO A 82 -5.30 -4.52 -12.45
CA PRO A 82 -5.83 -5.81 -12.88
C PRO A 82 -5.71 -6.88 -11.76
N PRO A 83 -6.68 -7.83 -11.65
CA PRO A 83 -6.77 -8.77 -10.52
C PRO A 83 -5.58 -9.70 -10.29
N HIS A 84 -4.66 -9.82 -11.25
CA HIS A 84 -3.53 -10.77 -11.20
C HIS A 84 -2.18 -10.12 -10.90
N ILE A 85 -2.13 -8.78 -10.77
CA ILE A 85 -0.88 -8.07 -10.47
C ILE A 85 -0.60 -8.14 -8.98
N PHE A 86 -1.59 -7.88 -8.14
CA PHE A 86 -1.42 -7.89 -6.69
C PHE A 86 -2.28 -8.97 -6.02
N GLY A 87 -1.74 -9.55 -4.95
CA GLY A 87 -2.47 -10.46 -4.07
C GLY A 87 -3.43 -9.71 -3.14
N LYS A 88 -4.07 -10.46 -2.25
CA LYS A 88 -4.90 -9.86 -1.19
C LYS A 88 -4.00 -9.18 -0.15
N PRO A 89 -4.39 -8.01 0.38
CA PRO A 89 -3.69 -7.42 1.51
C PRO A 89 -3.87 -8.30 2.76
N GLU A 90 -2.88 -8.28 3.63
CA GLU A 90 -2.88 -9.00 4.91
C GLU A 90 -2.37 -8.09 6.04
N LEU A 91 -2.96 -8.22 7.22
CA LEU A 91 -2.47 -7.58 8.45
C LEU A 91 -1.55 -8.55 9.18
N ILE A 92 -0.35 -8.10 9.51
CA ILE A 92 0.65 -8.88 10.23
C ILE A 92 1.18 -8.09 11.43
N ALA A 93 2.00 -8.73 12.27
CA ALA A 93 2.61 -8.11 13.44
C ALA A 93 1.59 -7.36 14.32
N HIS A 94 0.48 -8.02 14.69
CA HIS A 94 -0.61 -7.41 15.47
C HIS A 94 -1.21 -6.14 14.82
N ASN A 95 -1.38 -6.16 13.50
CA ASN A 95 -1.90 -5.06 12.68
C ASN A 95 -1.01 -3.83 12.66
N HIS A 96 0.22 -3.93 13.18
CA HIS A 96 1.21 -2.86 13.09
C HIS A 96 1.87 -2.79 11.70
N GLN A 97 1.75 -3.89 10.95
CA GLN A 97 2.21 -3.99 9.58
C GLN A 97 1.09 -4.46 8.66
N LEU A 98 1.16 -3.99 7.43
CA LEU A 98 0.29 -4.41 6.33
C LEU A 98 1.19 -4.95 5.21
N THR A 99 0.76 -6.01 4.54
CA THR A 99 1.51 -6.56 3.41
C THR A 99 0.62 -6.91 2.23
N ILE A 100 1.19 -6.87 1.03
CA ILE A 100 0.59 -7.37 -0.20
C ILE A 100 1.68 -8.04 -1.05
N CYS A 101 1.27 -9.00 -1.87
CA CYS A 101 2.15 -9.60 -2.87
C CYS A 101 2.00 -8.90 -4.21
N ASP A 102 3.11 -8.67 -4.89
CA ASP A 102 3.20 -8.09 -6.22
C ASP A 102 3.83 -9.08 -7.19
N ARG A 103 3.11 -9.43 -8.24
CA ARG A 103 3.52 -10.37 -9.29
C ARG A 103 4.31 -9.66 -10.40
N HIS A 104 5.17 -8.72 -10.06
CA HIS A 104 6.01 -8.07 -11.05
C HIS A 104 7.16 -8.96 -11.50
N VAL A 105 6.90 -9.78 -12.52
CA VAL A 105 7.90 -10.72 -13.07
C VAL A 105 8.37 -10.35 -14.48
N ASP A 106 7.57 -9.58 -15.21
CA ASP A 106 7.89 -9.09 -16.55
C ASP A 106 7.12 -7.80 -16.87
N ALA A 107 7.27 -7.31 -18.10
CA ALA A 107 6.66 -6.07 -18.56
C ALA A 107 5.12 -6.13 -18.70
N SER A 108 4.51 -7.32 -18.70
CA SER A 108 3.05 -7.46 -18.80
C SER A 108 2.32 -6.97 -17.55
N THR A 109 3.02 -6.91 -16.41
CA THR A 109 2.52 -6.39 -15.14
C THR A 109 3.11 -5.02 -14.80
N SER A 110 3.68 -4.30 -15.76
CA SER A 110 4.14 -2.92 -15.59
C SER A 110 2.93 -1.97 -15.48
N GLY A 111 3.08 -0.93 -14.66
CA GLY A 111 2.00 0.03 -14.43
C GLY A 111 2.22 0.87 -13.18
N SER A 112 1.23 1.69 -12.85
CA SER A 112 1.27 2.61 -11.72
C SER A 112 -0.09 2.67 -11.05
N TRP A 113 -0.15 2.42 -9.75
CA TRP A 113 -1.42 2.31 -9.00
C TRP A 113 -1.35 3.07 -7.69
N ASN A 114 -2.33 3.94 -7.49
CA ASN A 114 -2.47 4.72 -6.26
C ASN A 114 -3.24 3.89 -5.24
N TYR A 115 -2.88 4.02 -3.98
CA TYR A 115 -3.55 3.31 -2.89
C TYR A 115 -3.82 4.24 -1.71
N ILE A 116 -4.72 3.78 -0.84
CA ILE A 116 -5.09 4.45 0.40
C ILE A 116 -4.77 3.51 1.55
N LEU A 117 -4.03 4.01 2.53
CA LEU A 117 -3.85 3.35 3.82
C LEU A 117 -4.73 4.02 4.87
N ARG A 118 -5.24 3.25 5.82
CA ARG A 118 -5.95 3.76 7.00
C ARG A 118 -5.46 3.08 8.27
N ALA A 119 -5.23 3.86 9.31
CA ALA A 119 -4.75 3.38 10.60
C ALA A 119 -5.37 4.17 11.76
N ARG A 120 -5.48 3.51 12.91
CA ARG A 120 -5.89 4.12 14.18
C ARG A 120 -4.65 4.39 15.03
N ILE A 121 -4.42 5.66 15.38
CA ILE A 121 -3.32 6.11 16.23
C ILE A 121 -3.90 6.95 17.37
N GLY A 122 -3.62 6.58 18.62
CA GLY A 122 -4.16 7.29 19.79
C GLY A 122 -5.69 7.36 19.82
N GLY A 123 -6.37 6.34 19.30
CA GLY A 123 -7.84 6.27 19.24
C GLY A 123 -8.49 7.07 18.10
N LYS A 124 -7.71 7.74 17.25
CA LYS A 124 -8.21 8.48 16.08
C LYS A 124 -7.79 7.80 14.79
N ASP A 125 -8.68 7.80 13.81
CA ASP A 125 -8.43 7.25 12.48
C ASP A 125 -7.79 8.30 11.58
N PHE A 126 -6.75 7.87 10.86
CA PHE A 126 -6.01 8.66 9.89
C PHE A 126 -5.92 7.87 8.58
N SER A 127 -5.77 8.60 7.47
CA SER A 127 -5.53 7.98 6.17
C SER A 127 -4.38 8.67 5.46
N THR A 128 -3.85 8.00 4.44
CA THR A 128 -3.09 8.70 3.41
C THR A 128 -4.02 9.68 2.68
N LYS A 129 -3.43 10.64 1.99
CA LYS A 129 -4.22 11.56 1.18
C LYS A 129 -4.89 10.79 0.04
N ALA A 130 -6.15 11.12 -0.22
CA ALA A 130 -6.90 10.49 -1.28
C ALA A 130 -6.47 11.04 -2.66
N PRO A 131 -6.36 10.20 -3.69
CA PRO A 131 -6.02 10.64 -5.03
C PRO A 131 -7.01 11.69 -5.54
N SER A 132 -6.48 12.82 -6.00
CA SER A 132 -7.24 13.82 -6.74
C SER A 132 -7.36 13.43 -8.22
N GLN A 133 -8.41 13.90 -8.92
CA GLN A 133 -8.52 13.72 -10.38
C GLN A 133 -7.35 14.34 -11.17
N ARG A 134 -6.63 15.31 -10.58
CA ARG A 134 -5.49 15.97 -11.20
C ARG A 134 -4.15 15.31 -10.84
N GLY A 135 -4.17 14.24 -10.05
CA GLY A 135 -3.00 13.75 -9.33
C GLY A 135 -2.69 14.64 -8.13
N ASP A 136 -2.15 14.05 -7.07
CA ASP A 136 -1.36 14.81 -6.11
C ASP A 136 -0.13 13.99 -5.75
N ASP A 137 0.99 14.67 -5.56
CA ASP A 137 2.28 14.02 -5.31
C ASP A 137 2.28 13.29 -3.95
N SER A 138 1.41 13.70 -3.04
CA SER A 138 1.27 13.11 -1.70
C SER A 138 0.47 11.80 -1.65
N THR A 139 -0.14 11.37 -2.75
CA THR A 139 -0.90 10.12 -2.80
C THR A 139 0.07 8.97 -3.08
N PRO A 140 0.20 8.01 -2.16
CA PRO A 140 1.20 6.97 -2.32
C PRO A 140 0.85 6.06 -3.50
N THR A 141 1.89 5.69 -4.23
CA THR A 141 1.77 5.00 -5.52
C THR A 141 2.79 3.87 -5.58
N ILE A 142 2.39 2.71 -6.09
CA ILE A 142 3.31 1.63 -6.49
C ILE A 142 3.51 1.71 -7.99
N LYS A 143 4.76 1.57 -8.46
CA LYS A 143 5.11 1.58 -9.88
C LYS A 143 5.97 0.38 -10.25
N ASN A 144 5.41 -0.53 -11.04
CA ASN A 144 6.11 -1.64 -11.66
C ASN A 144 6.77 -1.13 -12.95
N LYS A 145 8.10 -1.16 -13.01
CA LYS A 145 8.90 -0.50 -14.07
C LYS A 145 9.79 -1.45 -14.85
#